data_AF-A0A7H2BEG8-F1
#
_entry.id   AF-A0A7H2BEG8-F1
#
_cell.length_a   1.000
_cell.length_b   1.000
_cell.length_c   1.000
_cell.angle_alpha   90.00
_cell.angle_beta   90.00
_cell.angle_gamma   90.00
#
_symmetry.space_group_name_H-M   'P 1'
#
loop_
_entity.id
_entity.type
_entity.pdbx_description
1 polymer ?
#
loop_
_entity_poly.entity_id
_entity_poly.type
_entity_poly.pdbx_seq_one_letter_code
_entity_poly.pdbx_strand_id
1 'polypeptide(L)'
;MSSIVLGLALGMMNGVFYSSLAKLPLGLAVAFEFVGPLVLAIVLSRRAIDAVWISLAVVGMALLGLDSRSEGINVYGIFLALLAGFFWACYILASEKVGRVFHDAEGLSVGLVVALLVTLPLGAKGATVAFTDIHLLGRSLQA
;
A
#
# COMPACT_ATOMS: atom_id res chain seq x y z
N MET A 1 -1.89 -4.61 -21.72
CA MET A 1 -2.94 -3.85 -20.98
C MET A 1 -2.91 -4.14 -19.48
N SER A 2 -2.88 -5.41 -19.04
CA SER A 2 -2.83 -5.76 -17.60
C SER A 2 -1.64 -5.15 -16.84
N SER A 3 -0.45 -5.07 -17.42
CA SER A 3 0.72 -4.45 -16.78
C SER A 3 0.59 -2.94 -16.55
N ILE A 4 -0.15 -2.23 -17.40
CA ILE A 4 -0.41 -0.79 -17.20
C ILE A 4 -1.34 -0.59 -16.00
N VAL A 5 -2.39 -1.42 -15.90
CA VAL A 5 -3.30 -1.41 -14.75
C VAL A 5 -2.57 -1.75 -13.46
N LEU A 6 -1.65 -2.73 -13.50
CA LEU A 6 -0.77 -3.07 -12.38
C LEU A 6 0.04 -1.87 -11.92
N GLY A 7 0.72 -1.17 -12.86
CA GLY A 7 1.54 -0.02 -12.54
C GLY A 7 0.74 1.19 -12.05
N LEU A 8 -0.43 1.45 -12.64
CA LEU A 8 -1.34 2.51 -12.18
C LEU A 8 -1.87 2.24 -10.77
N ALA A 9 -2.32 1.00 -10.51
CA ALA A 9 -2.80 0.61 -9.20
C ALA A 9 -1.68 0.73 -8.15
N LEU A 10 -0.48 0.22 -8.46
CA LEU A 10 0.68 0.31 -7.57
C LEU A 10 1.08 1.77 -7.30
N GLY A 11 1.12 2.61 -8.34
CA GLY A 11 1.51 4.01 -8.19
C GLY A 11 0.48 4.84 -7.41
N MET A 12 -0.81 4.66 -7.71
CA MET A 12 -1.89 5.33 -6.98
C MET A 12 -2.00 4.87 -5.53
N MET A 13 -1.86 3.57 -5.28
CA MET A 13 -1.81 3.00 -3.92
C MET A 13 -0.79 3.73 -3.06
N ASN A 14 0.46 3.80 -3.53
CA ASN A 14 1.55 4.46 -2.80
C ASN A 14 1.29 5.97 -2.63
N GLY A 15 0.89 6.68 -3.69
CA GLY A 15 0.65 8.12 -3.61
C GLY A 15 -0.44 8.51 -2.61
N VAL A 16 -1.54 7.76 -2.59
CA VAL A 16 -2.65 7.97 -1.66
C VAL A 16 -2.26 7.55 -0.24
N PHE A 17 -1.54 6.43 -0.09
CA PHE A 17 -1.06 5.96 1.22
C PHE A 17 -0.11 6.97 1.87
N TYR A 18 0.90 7.46 1.15
CA TYR A 18 1.80 8.49 1.68
C TYR A 18 1.06 9.79 2.04
N SER A 19 0.03 10.15 1.27
CA SER A 19 -0.82 11.30 1.58
C SER A 19 -1.65 11.10 2.87
N SER A 20 -1.91 9.85 3.26
CA SER A 20 -2.59 9.49 4.52
C SER A 20 -1.64 9.64 5.72
N LEU A 21 -0.35 9.34 5.56
CA LEU A 21 0.66 9.46 6.62
C LEU A 21 0.89 10.91 7.07
N ALA A 22 0.58 11.89 6.21
CA ALA A 22 0.57 13.30 6.61
C ALA A 22 -0.58 13.65 7.58
N LYS A 23 -1.52 12.73 7.83
CA LYS A 23 -2.76 12.96 8.60
C LYS A 23 -3.02 11.90 9.67
N LEU A 24 -2.45 10.71 9.51
CA LEU A 24 -2.60 9.59 10.43
C LEU A 24 -1.23 9.07 10.87
N PRO A 25 -1.12 8.56 12.10
CA PRO A 25 0.03 7.78 12.52
C PRO A 25 0.21 6.56 11.62
N LEU A 26 1.46 6.14 11.39
CA LEU A 26 1.79 5.03 10.50
C LEU A 26 1.02 3.76 10.84
N GLY A 27 0.89 3.42 12.13
CA GLY A 27 0.16 2.24 12.58
C GLY A 27 -1.32 2.27 12.17
N LEU A 28 -1.99 3.41 12.33
CA LEU A 28 -3.39 3.57 11.96
C LEU A 28 -3.60 3.56 10.44
N ALA A 29 -2.73 4.24 9.70
CA ALA A 29 -2.79 4.26 8.24
C ALA A 29 -2.67 2.85 7.66
N VAL A 30 -1.68 2.08 8.13
CA VAL A 30 -1.47 0.69 7.71
C VAL A 30 -2.67 -0.18 8.09
N ALA A 31 -3.20 -0.05 9.31
CA ALA A 31 -4.37 -0.82 9.74
C ALA A 31 -5.59 -0.61 8.81
N PHE A 32 -5.86 0.62 8.40
CA PHE A 32 -6.95 0.91 7.45
C PHE A 32 -6.63 0.46 6.02
N GLU A 33 -5.38 0.58 5.57
CA GLU A 33 -4.97 0.12 4.23
C GLU A 33 -5.15 -1.40 4.07
N PHE A 34 -4.83 -2.16 5.12
CA PHE A 34 -4.96 -3.61 5.14
C PHE A 34 -6.40 -4.14 5.02
N VAL A 35 -7.41 -3.29 5.22
CA VAL A 35 -8.81 -3.65 5.01
C VAL A 35 -9.05 -4.11 3.57
N GLY A 36 -8.35 -3.53 2.59
CA GLY A 36 -8.47 -3.91 1.17
C GLY A 36 -8.17 -5.39 0.90
N PRO A 37 -6.93 -5.86 1.17
CA PRO A 37 -6.58 -7.27 1.06
C PRO A 37 -7.42 -8.19 1.93
N LEU A 38 -7.83 -7.74 3.13
CA LEU A 38 -8.66 -8.53 4.02
C LEU A 38 -10.04 -8.81 3.40
N VAL A 39 -10.70 -7.78 2.85
CA VAL A 39 -11.96 -7.91 2.13
C VAL A 39 -11.77 -8.83 0.92
N LEU A 40 -10.68 -8.66 0.17
CA LEU A 40 -10.37 -9.52 -0.96
C LEU A 40 -10.21 -10.99 -0.53
N ALA A 41 -9.48 -11.26 0.56
CA ALA A 41 -9.30 -12.60 1.11
C ALA A 41 -10.63 -13.23 1.53
N ILE A 42 -11.53 -12.47 2.15
CA ILE A 42 -12.88 -12.92 2.51
C ILE A 42 -13.68 -13.30 1.25
N VAL A 43 -13.66 -12.48 0.21
CA VAL A 43 -14.41 -12.70 -1.03
C VAL A 43 -13.86 -13.88 -1.84
N LEU A 44 -12.54 -14.09 -1.85
CA LEU A 44 -11.89 -15.17 -2.59
C LEU A 44 -11.84 -16.49 -1.80
N SER A 45 -12.01 -16.45 -0.48
CA SER A 45 -11.95 -17.63 0.37
C SER A 45 -13.07 -18.61 0.05
N ARG A 46 -12.71 -19.90 -0.02
CA ARG A 46 -13.64 -21.02 -0.23
C ARG A 46 -13.56 -22.08 0.87
N ARG A 47 -12.67 -21.93 1.85
CA ARG A 47 -12.44 -22.92 2.91
C ARG A 47 -12.74 -22.33 4.28
N ALA A 48 -13.42 -23.10 5.12
CA ALA A 48 -13.74 -22.70 6.50
C ALA A 48 -12.49 -22.38 7.34
N ILE A 49 -11.34 -23.00 7.04
CA ILE A 49 -10.08 -22.71 7.73
C ILE A 49 -9.56 -21.29 7.46
N ASP A 50 -9.84 -20.73 6.28
CA ASP A 50 -9.43 -19.37 5.95
C ASP A 50 -10.15 -18.36 6.85
N ALA A 51 -11.40 -18.66 7.25
CA ALA A 51 -12.16 -17.82 8.17
C ALA A 51 -11.49 -17.72 9.55
N VAL A 52 -10.82 -18.78 10.02
CA VAL A 52 -10.04 -18.74 11.27
C VAL A 52 -8.87 -17.77 11.13
N TRP A 53 -8.13 -17.83 10.03
CA TRP A 53 -7.00 -16.94 9.76
C TRP A 53 -7.43 -15.48 9.57
N ILE A 54 -8.53 -15.25 8.85
CA ILE A 54 -9.14 -13.93 8.68
C ILE A 54 -9.54 -13.35 10.04
N SER A 55 -10.20 -14.16 10.88
CA SER A 55 -10.61 -13.74 12.22
C SER A 55 -9.41 -13.37 13.08
N LEU A 56 -8.34 -14.17 13.03
CA LEU A 56 -7.10 -13.89 13.74
C LEU A 56 -6.44 -12.58 13.25
N ALA A 57 -6.42 -12.34 11.95
CA ALA A 57 -5.91 -11.10 11.36
C ALA A 57 -6.73 -9.87 11.79
N VAL A 58 -8.06 -9.97 11.80
CA VAL A 58 -8.96 -8.91 12.29
C VAL A 58 -8.69 -8.58 13.76
N VAL A 59 -8.50 -9.61 14.60
CA VAL A 59 -8.17 -9.42 16.02
C VAL A 59 -6.83 -8.70 16.17
N GLY A 60 -5.80 -9.10 15.41
CA GLY A 60 -4.50 -8.41 15.40
C GLY A 60 -4.61 -6.94 15.01
N MET A 61 -5.37 -6.63 13.95
CA MET A 61 -5.62 -5.25 13.52
C MET A 61 -6.37 -4.42 14.56
N ALA A 62 -7.38 -5.02 15.22
CA ALA A 62 -8.12 -4.35 16.28
C ALA A 62 -7.21 -3.98 17.46
N LEU A 63 -6.32 -4.90 17.88
CA LEU A 63 -5.36 -4.64 18.94
C LEU A 63 -4.39 -3.50 18.59
N LEU A 64 -3.88 -3.46 17.35
CA LEU A 64 -3.02 -2.37 16.88
C LEU A 64 -3.76 -1.02 16.83
N GLY A 65 -5.03 -1.02 16.43
CA GLY A 65 -5.85 0.20 16.36
C GLY A 65 -6.24 0.77 17.73
N LEU A 66 -6.31 -0.06 18.77
CA LEU A 66 -6.64 0.38 20.13
C LEU A 66 -5.50 1.20 20.76
N ASP A 67 -4.25 0.86 20.46
CA ASP A 67 -3.07 1.57 20.96
C ASP A 67 -2.96 3.00 20.38
N SER A 68 -3.47 3.21 19.17
CA SER A 68 -3.41 4.49 18.45
C SER A 68 -4.53 5.48 18.80
N ARG A 69 -5.40 5.17 19.78
CA ARG A 69 -6.64 5.93 20.06
C ARG A 69 -6.42 7.28 20.78
N SER A 70 -5.22 7.54 21.27
CA SER A 70 -4.85 8.78 21.97
C SER A 70 -4.52 9.95 21.03
N GLU A 71 -4.29 9.69 19.74
CA GLU A 71 -3.94 10.70 18.74
C GLU A 71 -5.16 11.05 17.89
N GLY A 72 -5.44 12.35 17.72
CA GLY A 72 -6.66 12.85 17.07
C GLY A 72 -6.90 12.21 15.70
N ILE A 73 -8.06 11.56 15.55
CA ILE A 73 -8.41 10.83 14.32
C ILE A 73 -8.85 11.79 13.23
N ASN A 74 -8.09 11.88 12.13
CA ASN A 74 -8.47 12.64 10.95
C ASN A 74 -9.27 11.77 9.95
N VAL A 75 -10.55 12.07 9.80
CA VAL A 75 -11.48 11.35 8.89
C VAL A 75 -10.98 11.34 7.44
N TYR A 76 -10.36 12.42 6.96
CA TYR A 76 -9.83 12.48 5.61
C TYR A 76 -8.60 11.57 5.45
N GLY A 77 -7.78 11.43 6.49
CA GLY A 77 -6.68 10.47 6.52
C GLY A 77 -7.17 9.03 6.41
N ILE A 78 -8.27 8.69 7.11
CA ILE A 78 -8.90 7.36 7.03
C ILE A 78 -9.39 7.08 5.61
N PHE A 79 -10.07 8.05 4.99
CA PHE A 79 -10.55 7.92 3.62
C PHE A 79 -9.39 7.63 2.64
N LEU A 80 -8.27 8.34 2.77
CA LEU A 80 -7.08 8.09 1.96
C LEU A 80 -6.52 6.67 2.20
N ALA A 81 -6.39 6.24 3.46
CA ALA A 81 -5.88 4.90 3.78
C ALA A 81 -6.78 3.79 3.22
N LEU A 82 -8.11 3.94 3.31
CA LEU A 82 -9.06 2.99 2.70
C LEU A 82 -8.99 2.99 1.17
N LEU A 83 -8.82 4.17 0.55
CA LEU A 83 -8.65 4.29 -0.89
C LEU A 83 -7.33 3.62 -1.34
N ALA A 84 -6.26 3.72 -0.56
CA ALA A 84 -5.03 2.97 -0.79
C ALA A 84 -5.28 1.46 -0.72
N GLY A 85 -6.02 1.00 0.31
CA GLY A 85 -6.44 -0.40 0.42
C GLY A 85 -7.25 -0.90 -0.79
N PHE A 86 -8.13 -0.07 -1.36
CA PHE A 86 -8.83 -0.39 -2.61
C PHE A 86 -7.86 -0.59 -3.77
N PHE A 87 -6.92 0.33 -3.98
CA PHE A 87 -5.90 0.19 -5.02
C PHE A 87 -4.99 -1.02 -4.79
N TRP A 88 -4.72 -1.37 -3.53
CA TRP A 88 -3.97 -2.58 -3.18
C TRP A 88 -4.70 -3.86 -3.62
N ALA A 89 -6.01 -3.95 -3.36
CA ALA A 89 -6.82 -5.07 -3.84
C ALA A 89 -6.82 -5.15 -5.38
N CYS A 90 -6.94 -4.02 -6.07
CA CYS A 90 -6.81 -3.96 -7.54
C CYS A 90 -5.42 -4.40 -8.02
N TYR A 91 -4.36 -3.99 -7.32
CA TYR A 91 -2.99 -4.42 -7.59
C TYR A 91 -2.83 -5.94 -7.46
N ILE A 92 -3.39 -6.56 -6.41
CA ILE A 92 -3.32 -8.02 -6.21
C ILE A 92 -3.94 -8.75 -7.40
N LEU A 93 -5.14 -8.36 -7.81
CA LEU A 93 -5.85 -8.98 -8.94
C LEU A 93 -5.14 -8.73 -10.27
N ALA A 94 -4.62 -7.52 -10.49
CA ALA A 94 -3.85 -7.20 -11.68
C ALA A 94 -2.54 -7.99 -11.74
N SER A 95 -1.88 -8.16 -10.59
CA SER A 95 -0.61 -8.88 -10.45
C SER A 95 -0.80 -10.36 -10.75
N GLU A 96 -1.85 -10.99 -10.20
CA GLU A 96 -2.23 -12.37 -10.53
C GLU A 96 -2.47 -12.54 -12.03
N LYS A 97 -3.20 -11.60 -12.66
CA LYS A 97 -3.47 -11.65 -14.10
C LYS A 97 -2.21 -11.48 -14.94
N VAL A 98 -1.30 -10.61 -14.55
CA VAL A 98 -0.01 -10.41 -15.23
C VAL A 98 0.85 -11.68 -15.09
N GLY A 99 0.96 -12.26 -13.90
CA GLY A 99 1.74 -13.48 -13.65
C GLY A 99 1.21 -14.72 -14.37
N ARG A 100 -0.06 -14.75 -14.77
CA ARG A 100 -0.62 -15.84 -15.60
C ARG A 100 -0.40 -15.65 -17.10
N VAL A 101 -0.32 -14.40 -17.56
CA VAL A 101 -0.24 -14.08 -19.00
C VAL A 101 1.21 -14.04 -19.48
N PHE A 102 2.14 -13.64 -18.61
CA PHE A 102 3.56 -13.57 -18.92
C PHE A 102 4.29 -14.71 -18.21
N HIS A 103 4.98 -15.57 -18.96
CA HIS A 103 5.80 -16.65 -18.38
C HIS A 103 7.09 -16.11 -17.73
N ASP A 104 7.56 -14.92 -18.14
CA ASP A 104 8.77 -14.27 -17.65
C ASP A 104 8.47 -12.95 -16.91
N ALA A 105 9.47 -12.40 -16.21
CA ALA A 105 9.38 -11.16 -15.42
C ALA A 105 9.09 -9.88 -16.26
N GLU A 106 8.93 -9.98 -17.58
CA GLU A 106 8.63 -8.87 -18.50
C GLU A 106 7.33 -8.13 -18.14
N GLY A 107 6.28 -8.88 -17.82
CA GLY A 107 4.99 -8.31 -17.46
C GLY A 107 5.04 -7.47 -16.19
N LEU A 108 5.88 -7.89 -15.23
CA LEU A 108 6.11 -7.19 -13.96
C LEU A 108 7.00 -5.96 -14.15
N SER A 109 8.07 -6.07 -14.94
CA SER A 109 8.99 -4.95 -15.18
C SER A 109 8.30 -3.78 -15.88
N VAL A 110 7.43 -4.03 -16.86
CA VAL A 110 6.60 -2.95 -17.46
C VAL A 110 5.69 -2.30 -16.41
N GLY A 111 5.07 -3.09 -15.54
CA GLY A 111 4.24 -2.57 -14.46
C GLY A 111 5.01 -1.68 -13.49
N LEU A 112 6.24 -2.08 -13.13
CA LEU A 112 7.13 -1.30 -12.27
C LEU A 112 7.56 0.00 -12.93
N VAL A 113 7.86 0.01 -14.24
CA VAL A 113 8.18 1.24 -14.98
C VAL A 113 6.99 2.20 -14.98
N VAL A 114 5.78 1.70 -15.21
CA VAL A 114 4.57 2.55 -15.15
C VAL A 114 4.34 3.09 -13.74
N ALA A 115 4.50 2.27 -12.70
CA ALA A 115 4.38 2.70 -11.31
C ALA A 115 5.41 3.78 -10.96
N LEU A 116 6.65 3.62 -11.44
CA LEU A 116 7.70 4.62 -11.29
C LEU A 116 7.26 5.94 -11.94
N LEU A 117 6.81 5.94 -13.20
CA LEU A 117 6.38 7.16 -13.88
C LEU A 117 5.21 7.87 -13.17
N VAL A 118 4.30 7.11 -12.55
CA VAL A 118 3.16 7.65 -11.80
C VAL A 118 3.59 8.25 -10.46
N THR A 119 4.52 7.60 -9.75
CA THR A 119 4.98 8.02 -8.42
C THR A 119 6.07 9.08 -8.46
N LEU A 120 6.90 9.10 -9.52
CA LEU A 120 8.00 10.03 -9.71
C LEU A 120 7.59 11.51 -9.50
N PRO A 121 6.54 12.06 -10.14
CA PRO A 121 6.16 13.46 -9.92
C PRO A 121 5.71 13.76 -8.49
N LEU A 122 5.15 12.77 -7.79
CA LEU A 122 4.71 12.90 -6.40
C LEU A 122 5.89 12.90 -5.43
N GLY A 123 6.92 12.09 -5.69
CA GLY A 123 8.12 11.96 -4.86
C GLY A 123 9.30 12.88 -5.23
N ALA A 124 9.31 13.45 -6.44
CA ALA A 124 10.46 14.19 -6.99
C ALA A 124 10.92 15.34 -6.08
N LYS A 125 9.99 16.09 -5.48
CA LYS A 125 10.31 17.22 -4.59
C LYS A 125 10.99 16.77 -3.28
N GLY A 126 10.61 15.61 -2.74
CA GLY A 126 11.26 15.04 -1.55
C GLY A 126 12.62 14.42 -1.89
N ALA A 127 12.71 13.75 -3.04
CA ALA A 127 13.94 13.14 -3.52
C ALA A 127 15.05 14.18 -3.73
N THR A 128 14.75 15.34 -4.33
CA THR A 128 15.74 16.40 -4.53
C THR A 128 16.31 16.92 -3.21
N VAL A 129 15.50 17.03 -2.15
CA VAL A 129 15.98 17.46 -0.82
C VAL A 129 16.88 16.39 -0.21
N ALA A 130 16.49 15.11 -0.27
CA ALA A 130 17.27 14.00 0.25
C ALA A 130 18.65 13.84 -0.42
N PHE A 131 18.75 14.09 -1.73
CA PHE A 131 20.02 14.03 -2.45
C PHE A 131 20.91 15.27 -2.25
N THR A 132 20.34 16.40 -1.82
CA THR A 132 21.11 17.64 -1.60
C THR A 132 21.66 17.74 -0.17
N ASP A 133 20.99 17.10 0.81
CA ASP A 133 21.44 17.07 2.21
C ASP A 133 22.34 15.86 2.52
N ILE A 134 23.64 16.02 2.28
CA ILE A 134 24.67 15.00 2.59
C ILE A 134 24.69 14.58 4.07
N HIS A 135 24.17 15.44 4.95
CA HIS A 135 24.07 15.22 6.39
C HIS A 135 22.99 14.19 6.77
N LEU A 136 21.95 14.00 5.95
CA LEU A 136 20.91 12.99 6.16
C LEU A 136 21.38 11.59 5.74
N LEU A 137 22.18 11.50 4.68
CA LEU A 137 22.85 10.26 4.24
C LEU A 137 23.80 9.71 5.31
N GLY A 138 24.48 10.61 6.04
CA GLY A 138 25.36 10.22 7.16
C GLY A 138 24.62 9.58 8.33
N ARG A 139 23.37 10.00 8.61
CA ARG A 139 22.55 9.43 9.70
C ARG A 139 21.92 8.08 9.35
N SER A 140 21.61 7.82 8.08
CA SER A 140 21.06 6.51 7.65
C SER A 140 22.07 5.37 7.63
N LEU A 141 23.38 5.66 7.61
CA LEU A 141 24.43 4.64 7.69
C LEU A 141 24.79 4.24 9.13
N GLN A 142 24.22 4.93 10.12
CA GLN A 142 24.46 4.70 11.55
C GLN A 142 23.29 4.02 12.27
N ALA A 143 22.20 3.72 11.55
CA ALA A 143 21.02 2.98 12.02
C ALA A 143 21.04 1.56 11.45
#